data_AF-A0A2E1NVT3-F1
#
_entry.id   AF-A0A2E1NVT3-F1
#
_cell.length_a   1.000
_cell.length_b   1.000
_cell.length_c   1.000
_cell.angle_alpha   90.00
_cell.angle_beta   90.00
_cell.angle_gamma   90.00
#
_symmetry.space_group_name_H-M   'P 1'
#
loop_
_entity.id
_entity.type
_entity.pdbx_description
1 polymer ?
#
loop_
_entity_poly.entity_id
_entity_poly.type
_entity_poly.pdbx_seq_one_letter_code
_entity_poly.pdbx_strand_id
1 'polypeptide(L)'
;MALGINGTWRRRMTYLFRLVACLFFVYSFNTKAMVISGCTIENYTQCAGTDFSNTYMNNPNLRHADLQSTTWHQAYITNGKFHFANLSGSDLSFGIFSEAKMQDADLRQTTIESTDLYKAKLMRVDFRNATFSNQVNVFLAEMSNSDLRGTDLGDTDLSATFLYGAKYDENTIFPSGFDPSSANMVFISEIPLPAGIYLFLSGLVGLGLMRKKLHCLP
;
A
#
# COMPACT_ATOMS: atom_id res chain seq x y z
N MET A 1 -44.74 46.90 41.34
CA MET A 1 -45.06 45.99 40.21
C MET A 1 -43.75 45.44 39.67
N ALA A 2 -43.35 44.24 40.08
CA ALA A 2 -42.22 43.53 39.47
C ALA A 2 -42.71 42.11 39.18
N LEU A 3 -42.91 41.84 37.89
CA LEU A 3 -43.49 40.60 37.38
C LEU A 3 -42.52 39.44 37.61
N GLY A 4 -42.99 38.40 38.31
CA GLY A 4 -42.25 37.17 38.58
C GLY A 4 -42.14 36.30 37.33
N ILE A 5 -41.02 36.38 36.63
CA ILE A 5 -40.71 35.54 35.47
C ILE A 5 -39.34 34.91 35.66
N ASN A 6 -39.12 33.99 36.62
CA ASN A 6 -37.75 33.47 36.80
C ASN A 6 -37.56 31.99 37.19
N GLY A 7 -38.61 31.16 37.26
CA GLY A 7 -38.46 29.74 37.62
C GLY A 7 -38.76 28.74 36.50
N THR A 8 -39.85 28.97 35.77
CA THR A 8 -40.46 27.98 34.87
C THR A 8 -39.80 27.95 33.49
N TRP A 9 -39.35 29.10 32.98
CA TRP A 9 -38.66 29.22 31.70
C TRP A 9 -37.29 28.52 31.67
N ARG A 10 -36.48 28.68 32.72
CA ARG A 10 -35.17 28.01 32.84
C ARG A 10 -35.32 26.49 32.77
N ARG A 11 -36.27 25.90 33.51
CA ARG A 11 -36.50 24.45 33.52
C ARG A 11 -36.95 23.92 32.15
N ARG A 12 -37.90 24.58 31.49
CA ARG A 12 -38.36 24.18 30.14
C ARG A 12 -37.26 24.27 29.09
N MET A 13 -36.40 25.29 29.18
CA MET A 13 -35.28 25.46 28.25
C MET A 13 -34.18 24.40 28.45
N THR A 14 -33.93 23.96 29.69
CA THR A 14 -33.01 22.84 29.96
C THR A 14 -33.55 21.50 29.45
N TYR A 15 -34.86 21.24 29.57
CA TYR A 15 -35.48 20.04 28.99
C TYR A 15 -35.42 20.06 27.46
N LEU A 16 -35.69 21.20 26.84
CA LEU A 16 -35.59 21.37 25.39
C LEU A 16 -34.14 21.16 24.91
N PHE A 17 -33.14 21.71 25.62
CA PHE A 17 -31.73 21.46 25.32
C PHE A 17 -31.32 20.00 25.48
N ARG A 18 -31.82 19.30 26.51
CA ARG A 18 -31.56 17.86 26.71
C ARG A 18 -32.25 17.00 25.63
N LEU A 19 -33.47 17.34 25.23
CA LEU A 19 -34.19 16.67 24.14
C LEU A 19 -33.53 16.93 22.79
N VAL A 20 -33.13 18.17 22.50
CA VAL A 20 -32.43 18.54 21.27
C VAL A 20 -31.03 17.93 21.23
N ALA A 21 -30.31 17.86 22.36
CA ALA A 21 -29.02 17.19 22.47
C ALA A 21 -29.16 15.66 22.32
N CYS A 22 -30.18 15.03 22.93
CA CYS A 22 -30.48 13.61 22.71
C CYS A 22 -30.89 13.34 21.26
N LEU A 23 -31.70 14.21 20.65
CA LEU A 23 -32.05 14.09 19.24
C LEU A 23 -30.82 14.29 18.35
N PHE A 24 -29.93 15.25 18.63
CA PHE A 24 -28.65 15.38 17.93
C PHE A 24 -27.78 14.14 18.12
N PHE A 25 -27.72 13.56 19.33
CA PHE A 25 -26.91 12.37 19.62
C PHE A 25 -27.48 11.11 18.95
N VAL A 26 -28.81 10.97 18.87
CA VAL A 26 -29.52 9.88 18.18
C VAL A 26 -29.45 10.07 16.65
N TYR A 27 -29.42 11.31 16.15
CA TYR A 27 -29.20 11.62 14.72
C TYR A 27 -27.72 11.56 14.29
N SER A 28 -26.77 11.58 15.24
CA SER A 28 -25.32 11.71 14.94
C SER A 28 -24.60 10.42 14.56
N PHE A 29 -25.24 9.23 14.56
CA PHE A 29 -24.54 7.97 14.23
C PHE A 29 -25.39 6.98 13.43
N ASN A 30 -26.09 7.47 12.39
CA ASN A 30 -26.80 6.58 11.47
C ASN A 30 -26.18 6.57 10.07
N THR A 31 -24.87 6.33 10.01
CA THR A 31 -24.28 5.74 8.81
C THR A 31 -24.24 4.24 9.07
N LYS A 32 -25.14 3.47 8.43
CA LYS A 32 -24.98 2.02 8.38
C LYS A 32 -23.56 1.74 7.89
N ALA A 33 -22.81 0.93 8.63
CA ALA A 33 -21.48 0.54 8.21
C ALA A 33 -21.58 -0.11 6.82
N MET A 34 -20.66 0.26 5.93
CA MET A 34 -20.61 -0.33 4.59
C MET A 34 -20.13 -1.78 4.75
N VAL A 35 -20.97 -2.74 4.37
CA VAL A 35 -20.64 -4.17 4.44
C VAL A 35 -20.61 -4.74 3.03
N ILE A 36 -19.51 -5.39 2.66
CA ILE A 36 -19.29 -5.99 1.34
C ILE A 36 -18.78 -7.40 1.55
N SER A 37 -19.37 -8.40 0.88
CA SER A 37 -18.98 -9.80 1.03
C SER A 37 -18.95 -10.29 2.49
N GLY A 38 -19.83 -9.75 3.35
CA GLY A 38 -19.87 -10.06 4.78
C GLY A 38 -18.84 -9.30 5.63
N CYS A 39 -17.99 -8.49 4.99
CA CYS A 39 -16.94 -7.70 5.61
C CYS A 39 -17.36 -6.26 5.83
N THR A 40 -17.34 -5.81 7.08
CA THR A 40 -17.51 -4.39 7.42
C THR A 40 -16.28 -3.62 6.96
N ILE A 41 -16.46 -2.61 6.12
CA ILE A 41 -15.38 -1.79 5.55
C ILE A 41 -15.08 -0.61 6.48
N GLU A 42 -14.09 -0.78 7.35
CA GLU A 42 -13.62 0.21 8.30
C GLU A 42 -12.12 0.04 8.61
N ASN A 43 -11.58 0.91 9.46
CA ASN A 43 -10.20 0.76 9.94
C ASN A 43 -10.08 -0.52 10.78
N TYR A 44 -8.96 -1.23 10.65
CA TYR A 44 -8.67 -2.48 11.36
C TYR A 44 -9.62 -3.65 11.02
N THR A 45 -10.41 -3.55 9.95
CA THR A 45 -11.23 -4.66 9.45
C THR A 45 -10.42 -5.94 9.33
N GLN A 46 -11.03 -7.08 9.71
CA GLN A 46 -10.42 -8.40 9.66
C GLN A 46 -11.16 -9.25 8.63
N CYS A 47 -10.60 -9.33 7.42
CA CYS A 47 -11.25 -9.88 6.23
C CYS A 47 -10.31 -10.69 5.34
N ALA A 48 -9.28 -11.29 5.94
CA ALA A 48 -8.40 -12.23 5.24
C ALA A 48 -9.20 -13.32 4.50
N GLY A 49 -8.77 -13.68 3.30
CA GLY A 49 -9.39 -14.72 2.47
C GLY A 49 -10.71 -14.31 1.81
N THR A 50 -11.19 -13.08 2.01
CA THR A 50 -12.48 -12.62 1.47
C THR A 50 -12.39 -12.34 -0.03
N ASP A 51 -13.45 -12.69 -0.74
CA ASP A 51 -13.64 -12.32 -2.14
C ASP A 51 -14.34 -10.95 -2.26
N PHE A 52 -13.58 -9.94 -2.69
CA PHE A 52 -14.02 -8.59 -3.05
C PHE A 52 -14.10 -8.37 -4.57
N SER A 53 -14.15 -9.45 -5.36
CA SER A 53 -14.26 -9.35 -6.82
C SER A 53 -15.52 -8.60 -7.24
N ASN A 54 -15.43 -7.83 -8.32
CA ASN A 54 -16.54 -7.02 -8.88
C ASN A 54 -17.14 -5.99 -7.91
N THR A 55 -16.46 -5.66 -6.82
CA THR A 55 -16.95 -4.67 -5.86
C THR A 55 -16.68 -3.25 -6.36
N TYR A 56 -17.55 -2.32 -5.97
CA TYR A 56 -17.38 -0.90 -6.26
C TYR A 56 -17.32 -0.13 -4.94
N MET A 57 -16.19 0.52 -4.66
CA MET A 57 -16.04 1.38 -3.51
C MET A 57 -15.35 2.68 -3.89
N ASN A 58 -15.94 3.80 -3.47
CA ASN A 58 -15.31 5.11 -3.54
C ASN A 58 -14.85 5.51 -2.15
N ASN A 59 -13.55 5.77 -2.00
CA ASN A 59 -12.91 6.20 -0.76
C ASN A 59 -13.16 5.26 0.45
N PRO A 60 -13.06 3.92 0.31
CA PRO A 60 -13.16 3.02 1.45
C PRO A 60 -12.05 3.30 2.46
N ASN A 61 -12.37 3.16 3.75
CA ASN A 61 -11.39 3.24 4.82
C ASN A 61 -11.01 1.82 5.24
N LEU A 62 -9.84 1.35 4.82
CA LEU A 62 -9.27 0.02 5.09
C LEU A 62 -7.87 0.15 5.73
N ARG A 63 -7.64 1.23 6.48
CA ARG A 63 -6.36 1.46 7.16
C ARG A 63 -6.14 0.36 8.20
N HIS A 64 -4.95 -0.21 8.26
CA HIS A 64 -4.59 -1.31 9.16
C HIS A 64 -5.47 -2.57 9.00
N ALA A 65 -6.21 -2.70 7.89
CA ALA A 65 -7.05 -3.87 7.67
C ALA A 65 -6.18 -5.11 7.42
N ASP A 66 -6.63 -6.25 7.93
CA ASP A 66 -6.13 -7.55 7.52
C ASP A 66 -6.95 -8.04 6.32
N LEU A 67 -6.31 -8.02 5.16
CA LEU A 67 -6.85 -8.39 3.86
C LEU A 67 -5.93 -9.44 3.21
N GLN A 68 -5.20 -10.22 4.02
CA GLN A 68 -4.31 -11.26 3.52
C GLN A 68 -5.07 -12.25 2.64
N SER A 69 -4.47 -12.66 1.51
CA SER A 69 -5.04 -13.67 0.60
C SER A 69 -6.47 -13.35 0.13
N THR A 70 -6.79 -12.07 -0.04
CA THR A 70 -8.09 -11.63 -0.58
C THR A 70 -8.08 -11.63 -2.11
N THR A 71 -9.25 -11.69 -2.73
CA THR A 71 -9.40 -11.55 -4.19
C THR A 71 -10.11 -10.24 -4.52
N TRP A 72 -9.54 -9.45 -5.42
CA TRP A 72 -10.04 -8.15 -5.86
C TRP A 72 -10.23 -8.11 -7.37
N HIS A 73 -10.51 -9.27 -7.98
CA HIS A 73 -10.63 -9.40 -9.41
C HIS A 73 -11.69 -8.43 -9.94
N GLN A 74 -11.32 -7.55 -10.87
CA GLN A 74 -12.22 -6.53 -11.42
C GLN A 74 -12.85 -5.58 -10.38
N ALA A 75 -12.26 -5.43 -9.20
CA ALA A 75 -12.74 -4.49 -8.20
C ALA A 75 -12.45 -3.04 -8.64
N TYR A 76 -13.40 -2.13 -8.38
CA TYR A 76 -13.27 -0.70 -8.68
C TYR A 76 -13.15 0.11 -7.39
N ILE A 77 -11.92 0.44 -7.02
CA ILE A 77 -11.56 1.10 -5.77
C ILE A 77 -10.83 2.42 -6.05
N THR A 78 -11.58 3.51 -6.13
CA THR A 78 -10.99 4.84 -6.29
C THR A 78 -10.74 5.49 -4.92
N ASN A 79 -9.59 6.16 -4.76
CA ASN A 79 -9.25 6.89 -3.52
C ASN A 79 -9.24 6.04 -2.23
N GLY A 80 -9.11 4.71 -2.32
CA GLY A 80 -9.12 3.82 -1.16
C GLY A 80 -7.97 4.09 -0.20
N LYS A 81 -8.22 3.95 1.11
CA LYS A 81 -7.22 4.15 2.16
C LYS A 81 -6.79 2.81 2.74
N PHE A 82 -5.64 2.32 2.31
CA PHE A 82 -5.04 1.04 2.70
C PHE A 82 -3.74 1.23 3.50
N HIS A 83 -3.56 2.35 4.19
CA HIS A 83 -2.30 2.61 4.90
C HIS A 83 -2.09 1.52 5.94
N PHE A 84 -0.90 0.92 5.99
CA PHE A 84 -0.57 -0.20 6.88
C PHE A 84 -1.46 -1.44 6.74
N ALA A 85 -2.22 -1.58 5.64
CA ALA A 85 -3.03 -2.77 5.42
C ALA A 85 -2.16 -3.96 5.02
N ASN A 86 -2.56 -5.16 5.43
CA ASN A 86 -1.95 -6.40 4.99
C ASN A 86 -2.74 -6.95 3.79
N LEU A 87 -2.19 -6.87 2.59
CA LEU A 87 -2.72 -7.49 1.37
C LEU A 87 -1.79 -8.62 0.87
N SER A 88 -0.90 -9.15 1.71
CA SER A 88 0.03 -10.20 1.30
C SER A 88 -0.70 -11.40 0.72
N GLY A 89 -0.18 -11.95 -0.39
CA GLY A 89 -0.76 -13.09 -1.10
C GLY A 89 -2.11 -12.83 -1.75
N SER A 90 -2.57 -11.57 -1.84
CA SER A 90 -3.84 -11.23 -2.49
C SER A 90 -3.74 -11.21 -4.01
N ASP A 91 -4.89 -11.28 -4.67
CA ASP A 91 -5.01 -11.13 -6.12
C ASP A 91 -5.71 -9.79 -6.44
N LEU A 92 -4.99 -8.86 -7.07
CA LEU A 92 -5.48 -7.54 -7.50
C LEU A 92 -5.76 -7.46 -9.00
N SER A 93 -5.79 -8.59 -9.69
CA SER A 93 -5.83 -8.66 -11.14
C SER A 93 -7.08 -7.96 -11.73
N PHE A 94 -6.89 -7.24 -12.82
CA PHE A 94 -7.93 -6.49 -13.55
C PHE A 94 -8.66 -5.43 -12.71
N GLY A 95 -8.18 -5.13 -11.51
CA GLY A 95 -8.75 -4.12 -10.62
C GLY A 95 -8.37 -2.70 -11.02
N ILE A 96 -9.17 -1.73 -10.57
CA ILE A 96 -8.90 -0.30 -10.68
C ILE A 96 -8.67 0.25 -9.27
N PHE A 97 -7.43 0.63 -8.99
CA PHE A 97 -6.94 1.18 -7.73
C PHE A 97 -6.34 2.58 -7.91
N SER A 98 -6.79 3.32 -8.92
CA SER A 98 -6.26 4.66 -9.23
C SER A 98 -6.39 5.58 -8.01
N GLU A 99 -5.31 6.30 -7.71
CA GLU A 99 -5.17 7.20 -6.55
C GLU A 99 -5.35 6.52 -5.18
N ALA A 100 -5.28 5.18 -5.10
CA ALA A 100 -5.29 4.46 -3.84
C ALA A 100 -4.08 4.84 -2.97
N LYS A 101 -4.29 4.87 -1.65
CA LYS A 101 -3.30 5.28 -0.66
C LYS A 101 -2.88 4.08 0.17
N MET A 102 -1.77 3.45 -0.20
CA MET A 102 -1.29 2.18 0.35
C MET A 102 0.06 2.36 1.06
N GLN A 103 0.39 3.57 1.54
CA GLN A 103 1.66 3.81 2.23
C GLN A 103 1.85 2.84 3.39
N ASP A 104 3.05 2.27 3.50
CA ASP A 104 3.42 1.27 4.50
C ASP A 104 2.58 -0.04 4.46
N ALA A 105 1.84 -0.31 3.38
CA ALA A 105 1.11 -1.56 3.22
C ALA A 105 2.04 -2.74 2.90
N ASP A 106 1.56 -3.94 3.21
CA ASP A 106 2.19 -5.20 2.85
C ASP A 106 1.50 -5.79 1.62
N LEU A 107 2.20 -5.83 0.48
CA LEU A 107 1.79 -6.43 -0.79
C LEU A 107 2.76 -7.55 -1.20
N ARG A 108 3.38 -8.22 -0.24
CA ARG A 108 4.25 -9.36 -0.53
C ARG A 108 3.47 -10.46 -1.22
N GLN A 109 4.07 -11.08 -2.23
CA GLN A 109 3.47 -12.21 -2.95
C GLN A 109 2.09 -11.92 -3.56
N THR A 110 1.76 -10.64 -3.78
CA THR A 110 0.51 -10.23 -4.41
C THR A 110 0.61 -10.41 -5.93
N THR A 111 -0.47 -10.86 -6.57
CA THR A 111 -0.62 -10.87 -8.03
C THR A 111 -1.27 -9.59 -8.49
N ILE A 112 -0.63 -8.88 -9.42
CA ILE A 112 -1.07 -7.61 -9.98
C ILE A 112 -1.02 -7.74 -11.51
N GLU A 113 -2.08 -8.28 -12.10
CA GLU A 113 -2.20 -8.47 -13.55
C GLU A 113 -3.15 -7.44 -14.15
N SER A 114 -2.73 -6.67 -15.16
CA SER A 114 -3.60 -5.69 -15.84
C SER A 114 -4.35 -4.72 -14.90
N THR A 115 -3.76 -4.41 -13.75
CA THR A 115 -4.34 -3.54 -12.72
C THR A 115 -4.03 -2.07 -13.02
N ASP A 116 -4.99 -1.18 -12.75
CA ASP A 116 -4.76 0.27 -12.79
C ASP A 116 -4.33 0.81 -11.42
N LEU A 117 -3.07 1.23 -11.31
CA LEU A 117 -2.48 1.90 -10.15
C LEU A 117 -2.09 3.36 -10.46
N TYR A 118 -2.73 3.98 -11.46
CA TYR A 118 -2.49 5.37 -11.85
C TYR A 118 -2.50 6.29 -10.63
N LYS A 119 -1.43 7.07 -10.44
CA LYS A 119 -1.24 8.00 -9.30
C LYS A 119 -1.36 7.37 -7.90
N ALA A 120 -1.30 6.05 -7.77
CA ALA A 120 -1.35 5.39 -6.46
C ALA A 120 -0.18 5.85 -5.57
N LYS A 121 -0.44 5.97 -4.27
CA LYS A 121 0.56 6.32 -3.27
C LYS A 121 1.06 5.04 -2.61
N LEU A 122 2.17 4.53 -3.14
CA LEU A 122 2.75 3.23 -2.82
C LEU A 122 4.09 3.38 -2.10
N MET A 123 4.29 4.44 -1.32
CA MET A 123 5.56 4.74 -0.63
C MET A 123 5.80 3.78 0.53
N ARG A 124 7.02 3.26 0.65
CA ARG A 124 7.42 2.29 1.71
C ARG A 124 6.56 1.02 1.75
N VAL A 125 5.97 0.65 0.62
CA VAL A 125 5.22 -0.60 0.48
C VAL A 125 6.20 -1.75 0.38
N ASP A 126 5.84 -2.89 0.97
CA ASP A 126 6.54 -4.15 0.79
C ASP A 126 5.95 -4.93 -0.39
N PHE A 127 6.63 -4.94 -1.53
CA PHE A 127 6.24 -5.68 -2.74
C PHE A 127 7.07 -6.96 -2.93
N ARG A 128 7.77 -7.44 -1.89
CA ARG A 128 8.69 -8.57 -2.08
C ARG A 128 7.98 -9.78 -2.66
N ASN A 129 8.55 -10.32 -3.74
CA ASN A 129 8.01 -11.45 -4.49
C ASN A 129 6.59 -11.21 -5.07
N ALA A 130 6.14 -9.97 -5.23
CA ALA A 130 4.93 -9.66 -5.99
C ALA A 130 5.17 -9.81 -7.50
N THR A 131 4.09 -10.02 -8.27
CA THR A 131 4.16 -10.17 -9.72
C THR A 131 3.31 -9.11 -10.40
N PHE A 132 3.94 -8.26 -11.20
CA PHE A 132 3.29 -7.28 -12.06
C PHE A 132 3.35 -7.79 -13.50
N SER A 133 2.19 -8.04 -14.11
CA SER A 133 2.13 -8.63 -15.45
C SER A 133 1.02 -8.03 -16.30
N ASN A 134 1.10 -8.24 -17.62
CA ASN A 134 0.09 -7.84 -18.59
C ASN A 134 -0.32 -6.36 -18.48
N GLN A 135 0.65 -5.45 -18.65
CA GLN A 135 0.44 -4.00 -18.74
C GLN A 135 -0.20 -3.38 -17.49
N VAL A 136 0.43 -3.55 -16.32
CA VAL A 136 0.03 -2.82 -15.11
C VAL A 136 0.27 -1.32 -15.31
N ASN A 137 -0.75 -0.51 -15.07
CA ASN A 137 -0.62 0.94 -15.18
C ASN A 137 -0.11 1.53 -13.86
N VAL A 138 1.18 1.87 -13.81
CA VAL A 138 1.81 2.57 -12.68
C VAL A 138 2.16 4.03 -13.01
N PHE A 139 1.57 4.60 -14.07
CA PHE A 139 1.87 5.96 -14.49
C PHE A 139 1.58 6.97 -13.35
N LEU A 140 2.59 7.78 -13.00
CA LEU A 140 2.59 8.71 -11.86
C LEU A 140 2.41 8.07 -10.48
N ALA A 141 2.56 6.74 -10.35
CA ALA A 141 2.56 6.08 -9.05
C ALA A 141 3.81 6.45 -8.24
N GLU A 142 3.65 6.59 -6.93
CA GLU A 142 4.73 6.92 -6.00
C GLU A 142 5.20 5.68 -5.25
N MET A 143 6.28 5.05 -5.71
CA MET A 143 6.86 3.82 -5.13
C MET A 143 8.17 4.09 -4.36
N SER A 144 8.44 5.36 -4.00
CA SER A 144 9.67 5.74 -3.32
C SER A 144 9.87 4.99 -1.99
N ASN A 145 11.08 4.50 -1.75
CA ASN A 145 11.49 3.71 -0.59
C ASN A 145 10.75 2.38 -0.38
N SER A 146 10.03 1.90 -1.39
CA SER A 146 9.36 0.59 -1.34
C SER A 146 10.35 -0.55 -1.55
N ASP A 147 9.97 -1.74 -1.10
CA ASP A 147 10.80 -2.95 -1.21
C ASP A 147 10.33 -3.80 -2.38
N LEU A 148 11.07 -3.77 -3.49
CA LEU A 148 10.78 -4.47 -4.75
C LEU A 148 11.67 -5.71 -4.95
N ARG A 149 12.31 -6.21 -3.89
CA ARG A 149 13.20 -7.38 -3.99
C ARG A 149 12.42 -8.61 -4.42
N GLY A 150 12.92 -9.31 -5.44
CA GLY A 150 12.23 -10.45 -6.06
C GLY A 150 10.92 -10.12 -6.78
N THR A 151 10.56 -8.83 -6.94
CA THR A 151 9.36 -8.45 -7.71
C THR A 151 9.59 -8.64 -9.20
N ASP A 152 8.60 -9.19 -9.91
CA ASP A 152 8.59 -9.18 -11.38
C ASP A 152 7.89 -7.93 -11.90
N LEU A 153 8.62 -7.07 -12.61
CA LEU A 153 8.14 -5.85 -13.27
C LEU A 153 8.36 -5.90 -14.80
N GLY A 154 8.70 -7.06 -15.37
CA GLY A 154 9.21 -7.19 -16.75
C GLY A 154 8.32 -6.56 -17.83
N ASP A 155 7.00 -6.57 -17.61
CA ASP A 155 5.99 -6.05 -18.55
C ASP A 155 5.38 -4.70 -18.10
N THR A 156 6.03 -3.96 -17.20
CA THR A 156 5.49 -2.73 -16.61
C THR A 156 6.17 -1.47 -17.17
N ASP A 157 5.41 -0.46 -17.62
CA ASP A 157 6.01 0.83 -17.99
C ASP A 157 6.36 1.66 -16.74
N LEU A 158 7.65 1.79 -16.45
CA LEU A 158 8.17 2.53 -15.29
C LEU A 158 8.57 3.99 -15.60
N SER A 159 8.38 4.47 -16.83
CA SER A 159 8.93 5.76 -17.31
C SER A 159 8.48 7.00 -16.53
N ALA A 160 7.29 6.97 -15.93
CA ALA A 160 6.72 8.07 -15.13
C ALA A 160 6.47 7.67 -13.66
N THR A 161 7.13 6.63 -13.18
CA THR A 161 6.97 6.11 -11.81
C THR A 161 8.06 6.68 -10.90
N PHE A 162 7.69 7.11 -9.70
CA PHE A 162 8.67 7.63 -8.73
C PHE A 162 9.26 6.49 -7.91
N LEU A 163 10.53 6.15 -8.17
CA LEU A 163 11.22 4.98 -7.60
C LEU A 163 12.39 5.36 -6.67
N TYR A 164 12.55 6.64 -6.31
CA TYR A 164 13.67 7.08 -5.49
C TYR A 164 13.78 6.29 -4.18
N GLY A 165 14.95 5.71 -3.92
CA GLY A 165 15.22 4.92 -2.72
C GLY A 165 14.53 3.56 -2.67
N ALA A 166 13.74 3.18 -3.68
CA ALA A 166 13.14 1.86 -3.75
C ALA A 166 14.24 0.79 -3.82
N LYS A 167 14.03 -0.33 -3.16
CA LYS A 167 15.03 -1.39 -2.99
C LYS A 167 14.80 -2.50 -4.01
N TYR A 168 15.87 -3.02 -4.58
CA TYR A 168 15.82 -4.16 -5.50
C TYR A 168 17.00 -5.09 -5.22
N ASP A 169 16.93 -6.32 -5.70
CA ASP A 169 17.99 -7.33 -5.56
C ASP A 169 18.25 -8.03 -6.91
N GLU A 170 19.08 -9.08 -6.88
CA GLU A 170 19.39 -9.91 -8.05
C GLU A 170 18.18 -10.65 -8.63
N ASN A 171 17.08 -10.78 -7.89
CA ASN A 171 15.87 -11.49 -8.29
C ASN A 171 14.79 -10.54 -8.84
N THR A 172 14.94 -9.23 -8.66
CA THR A 172 14.02 -8.24 -9.23
C THR A 172 14.14 -8.24 -10.75
N ILE A 173 13.02 -8.48 -11.45
CA ILE A 173 12.97 -8.46 -12.92
C ILE A 173 12.46 -7.09 -13.35
N PHE A 174 13.23 -6.39 -14.18
CA PHE A 174 12.86 -5.07 -14.70
C PHE A 174 12.45 -5.12 -16.17
N PRO A 175 11.69 -4.11 -16.65
CA PRO A 175 11.41 -3.94 -18.06
C PRO A 175 12.71 -3.86 -18.88
N SER A 176 12.67 -4.37 -20.11
CA SER A 176 13.82 -4.32 -21.01
C SER A 176 14.31 -2.88 -21.19
N GLY A 177 15.60 -2.66 -20.92
CA GLY A 177 16.26 -1.35 -21.05
C GLY A 177 16.09 -0.41 -19.86
N PHE A 178 15.36 -0.82 -18.82
CA PHE A 178 15.27 -0.05 -17.58
C PHE A 178 16.56 -0.19 -16.75
N ASP A 179 17.20 0.93 -16.42
CA ASP A 179 18.33 0.97 -15.48
C ASP A 179 17.87 1.44 -14.09
N PRO A 180 17.79 0.54 -13.09
CA PRO A 180 17.35 0.91 -11.74
C PRO A 180 18.30 1.90 -11.05
N SER A 181 19.58 1.93 -11.41
CA SER A 181 20.55 2.88 -10.84
C SER A 181 20.23 4.31 -11.28
N SER A 182 19.85 4.49 -12.54
CA SER A 182 19.43 5.80 -13.08
C SER A 182 18.17 6.34 -12.39
N ALA A 183 17.30 5.45 -11.89
CA ALA A 183 16.11 5.79 -11.13
C ALA A 183 16.37 6.08 -9.64
N ASN A 184 17.65 6.11 -9.21
CA ASN A 184 18.08 6.25 -7.81
C ASN A 184 17.52 5.15 -6.89
N MET A 185 17.37 3.94 -7.42
CA MET A 185 17.02 2.77 -6.63
C MET A 185 18.26 2.22 -5.89
N VAL A 186 18.00 1.50 -4.80
CA VAL A 186 19.04 0.94 -3.92
C VAL A 186 19.13 -0.57 -4.14
N PHE A 187 20.28 -1.04 -4.62
CA PHE A 187 20.55 -2.47 -4.70
C PHE A 187 20.83 -3.04 -3.30
N ILE A 188 20.19 -4.15 -2.96
CA ILE A 188 20.36 -4.90 -1.73
C ILE A 188 20.80 -6.31 -2.10
N SER A 189 22.05 -6.66 -1.82
CA SER A 189 22.54 -8.04 -2.02
C SER A 189 22.04 -8.90 -0.86
N GLU A 190 21.22 -9.91 -1.14
CA GLU A 190 20.75 -10.85 -0.11
C GLU A 190 21.71 -12.03 0.12
N ILE A 191 22.93 -12.04 -0.43
CA ILE A 191 23.91 -13.07 -0.08
C ILE A 191 24.23 -12.96 1.43
N PRO A 192 23.81 -13.90 2.29
CA PRO A 192 24.38 -13.98 3.62
C PRO A 192 25.82 -14.44 3.39
N LEU A 193 26.79 -13.53 3.43
CA LEU A 193 28.19 -13.95 3.44
C LEU A 193 28.32 -14.95 4.60
N PRO A 194 28.69 -16.22 4.35
CA PRO A 194 28.99 -17.14 5.43
C PRO A 194 30.03 -16.44 6.31
N ALA A 195 29.84 -16.46 7.63
CA ALA A 195 30.66 -15.70 8.58
C ALA A 195 32.19 -15.89 8.38
N GLY A 196 32.62 -16.95 7.69
CA GLY A 196 34.01 -17.22 7.32
C GLY A 196 34.61 -16.40 6.17
N ILE A 197 33.84 -15.70 5.33
CA ILE A 197 34.39 -14.95 4.17
C ILE A 197 34.93 -13.56 4.57
N TYR A 198 34.43 -12.97 5.66
CA TYR A 198 34.96 -11.69 6.17
C TYR A 198 36.43 -11.77 6.60
N LEU A 199 36.91 -12.96 7.02
CA LEU A 199 38.32 -13.18 7.35
C LEU A 199 39.23 -13.32 6.11
N PHE A 200 38.67 -13.71 4.94
CA PHE A 200 39.45 -13.77 3.70
C PHE A 200 39.64 -12.40 3.05
N LEU A 201 38.62 -11.53 3.11
CA LEU A 201 38.72 -10.18 2.52
C LEU A 201 39.57 -9.23 3.38
N SER A 202 39.58 -9.38 4.70
CA SER A 202 40.48 -8.59 5.57
C SER A 202 41.97 -8.98 5.42
N GLY A 203 42.26 -10.24 5.03
CA GLY A 203 43.62 -10.69 4.71
C GLY A 203 44.12 -10.25 3.33
N LEU A 204 43.25 -10.17 2.32
CA LEU A 204 43.62 -9.78 0.95
C LEU A 204 43.87 -8.27 0.79
N VAL A 205 43.23 -7.42 1.59
CA VAL A 205 43.53 -5.98 1.65
C VAL A 205 44.94 -5.74 2.22
N GLY A 206 45.45 -6.63 3.09
CA GLY A 206 46.81 -6.59 3.61
C GLY A 206 47.91 -7.07 2.64
N LEU A 207 47.55 -7.81 1.57
CA LEU A 207 48.52 -8.42 0.63
C LEU A 207 48.58 -7.79 -0.77
N GLY A 208 47.88 -6.68 -1.03
CA GLY A 208 48.05 -5.92 -2.27
C GLY A 208 47.68 -6.67 -3.57
N LEU A 209 46.84 -7.72 -3.49
CA LEU A 209 46.43 -8.56 -4.62
C LEU A 209 44.99 -8.24 -5.08
N MET A 210 44.73 -6.99 -5.48
CA MET A 210 43.59 -6.67 -6.36
C MET A 210 44.02 -5.66 -7.43
N ARG A 211 44.78 -6.14 -8.41
CA ARG A 211 44.85 -5.54 -9.75
C ARG A 211 44.30 -6.54 -10.74
N LYS A 212 43.08 -6.30 -11.25
CA LYS A 212 42.80 -6.18 -12.70
C LYS A 212 41.29 -6.19 -12.97
N LYS A 213 40.82 -5.06 -13.51
CA LYS A 213 39.88 -4.90 -14.62
C LYS A 213 38.88 -6.06 -14.83
N LEU A 214 37.60 -5.83 -14.50
CA LEU A 214 36.55 -6.38 -15.35
C LEU A 214 36.33 -5.40 -16.51
N HIS A 215 36.63 -5.92 -17.69
CA HIS A 215 36.51 -5.27 -18.98
C HIS A 215 35.04 -4.99 -19.32
N CYS A 216 34.79 -3.82 -19.91
CA CYS A 216 33.65 -3.60 -20.77
C CYS A 216 33.78 -4.43 -22.06
N LEU A 217 32.61 -4.64 -22.71
CA LEU A 217 32.39 -4.87 -24.15
C LEU A 217 32.47 -6.32 -24.66
N PRO A 218 31.84 -6.63 -25.82
CA PRO A 218 31.33 -5.74 -26.89
C PRO A 218 29.93 -5.14 -26.70
#